data_AF-A0A1I5DTN0-F1
#
_entry.id   AF-A0A1I5DTN0-F1
#
_cell.length_a   1.000
_cell.length_b   1.000
_cell.length_c   1.000
_cell.angle_alpha   90.00
_cell.angle_beta   90.00
_cell.angle_gamma   90.00
#
_symmetry.space_group_name_H-M   'P 1'
#
loop_
_entity.id
_entity.type
_entity.pdbx_description
1 polymer ?
#
loop_
_entity_poly.entity_id
_entity_poly.type
_entity_poly.pdbx_seq_one_letter_code
_entity_poly.pdbx_strand_id
1 'polypeptide(L)'
;MPRALSHLSCALLLALSLALAGCGGARAVSEVDVMPPTSGDDLRLYYITDRNPSRPDEGALIYTATRSSSMAHGTAHLSRVGTGKHPRLTYLHEALRFPATPLPFSQDKGAILPDLAATARYGESSSTLKAELSQALRESGQDEVLLYVHGFNSNFEESIETLARVWRSVGEGPVPLAYSWPAGNPGLFGYFKDRESGEFSIFHLKETLRLITATPGVGRIHIIAHSRGSDVVTTALRELVIETRAAGRNPRQSLRIENLILAAPDLDFGVVRQRLVAEKFGPAFGRITVYINPEDSALGLAQTLMAGTRFGRISYNELDPKERDIFALIGNVDFINVSAVAGKSSHAYFRNNPEVLMDMAALLSSEAPPDSPRRNLIHTEANFWRLLLPRDLRAPIDRVDR
;
A
#
# COMPACT_ATOMS: atom_id res chain seq x y z
N MET A 1 -35.51 -0.85 38.34
CA MET A 1 -35.71 -0.99 36.88
C MET A 1 -34.45 -0.54 36.15
N PRO A 2 -33.70 -1.43 35.46
CA PRO A 2 -32.68 -1.00 34.52
C PRO A 2 -33.12 -1.34 33.08
N ARG A 3 -33.54 -0.33 32.31
CA ARG A 3 -33.73 -0.41 30.85
C ARG A 3 -33.40 0.94 30.24
N ALA A 4 -32.11 1.19 29.99
CA ALA A 4 -31.66 2.31 29.16
C ALA A 4 -30.29 2.07 28.51
N LEU A 5 -29.45 1.20 29.07
CA LEU A 5 -28.09 0.94 28.56
C LEU A 5 -27.99 -0.06 27.40
N SER A 6 -29.06 -0.79 27.05
CA SER A 6 -29.02 -1.81 25.98
C SER A 6 -29.18 -1.22 24.56
N HIS A 7 -29.82 -0.06 24.42
CA HIS A 7 -30.14 0.50 23.10
C HIS A 7 -28.97 1.28 22.49
N LEU A 8 -28.12 1.91 23.32
CA LEU A 8 -26.93 2.62 22.84
C LEU A 8 -25.86 1.66 22.29
N SER A 9 -25.64 0.52 22.97
CA SER A 9 -24.68 -0.50 22.52
C SER A 9 -25.14 -1.22 21.25
N CYS A 10 -26.45 -1.49 21.12
CA CYS A 10 -27.01 -2.05 19.89
C CYS A 10 -26.92 -1.07 18.71
N ALA A 11 -27.18 0.23 18.93
CA ALA A 11 -27.06 1.23 17.87
C ALA A 11 -25.60 1.43 17.40
N LEU A 12 -24.64 1.36 18.32
CA LEU A 12 -23.20 1.41 18.00
C LEU A 12 -22.76 0.17 17.20
N LEU A 13 -23.26 -1.02 17.57
CA LEU A 13 -23.02 -2.28 16.85
C LEU A 13 -23.69 -2.32 15.47
N LEU A 14 -24.89 -1.74 15.33
CA LEU A 14 -25.60 -1.63 14.05
C LEU A 14 -24.96 -0.60 13.11
N ALA A 15 -24.46 0.52 13.64
CA ALA A 15 -23.71 1.50 12.85
C ALA A 15 -22.37 0.91 12.36
N LEU A 16 -21.75 0.03 13.15
CA LEU A 16 -20.55 -0.72 12.77
C LEU A 16 -20.83 -1.70 11.63
N SER A 17 -21.96 -2.43 11.65
CA SER A 17 -22.32 -3.36 10.58
C SER A 17 -22.67 -2.67 9.26
N LEU A 18 -23.29 -1.47 9.31
CA LEU A 18 -23.60 -0.67 8.12
C LEU A 18 -22.38 0.04 7.52
N ALA A 19 -21.36 0.36 8.32
CA ALA A 19 -20.08 0.89 7.83
C ALA A 19 -19.15 -0.20 7.26
N LEU A 20 -19.30 -1.46 7.72
CA LEU A 20 -18.51 -2.62 7.26
C LEU A 20 -19.14 -3.36 6.06
N ALA A 21 -20.42 -3.15 5.76
CA ALA A 21 -21.13 -3.85 4.67
C ALA A 21 -20.98 -3.20 3.28
N GLY A 22 -20.18 -2.15 3.15
CA GLY A 22 -20.17 -1.28 1.98
C GLY A 22 -18.89 -1.29 1.14
N CYS A 23 -18.24 -2.43 0.90
CA CYS A 23 -17.20 -2.55 -0.15
C CYS A 23 -17.33 -3.91 -0.86
N GLY A 24 -17.27 -3.88 -2.19
CA GLY A 24 -17.83 -4.87 -3.11
C GLY A 24 -17.32 -6.30 -2.97
N GLY A 25 -18.19 -7.27 -3.31
CA GLY A 25 -17.78 -8.66 -3.50
C GLY A 25 -16.80 -8.80 -4.66
N ALA A 26 -15.92 -9.80 -4.58
CA ALA A 26 -15.03 -10.16 -5.68
C ALA A 26 -15.85 -10.52 -6.92
N ARG A 27 -15.36 -10.17 -8.11
CA ARG A 27 -16.08 -10.29 -9.38
C ARG A 27 -15.34 -11.25 -10.29
N ALA A 28 -16.08 -12.16 -10.95
CA ALA A 28 -15.52 -12.99 -12.02
C ALA A 28 -14.97 -12.13 -13.16
N VAL A 29 -13.71 -12.36 -13.51
CA VAL A 29 -13.00 -11.69 -14.60
C VAL A 29 -12.43 -12.74 -15.55
N SER A 30 -12.53 -12.48 -16.85
CA SER A 30 -12.02 -13.41 -17.87
C SER A 30 -10.50 -13.57 -17.78
N GLU A 31 -10.03 -14.80 -17.91
CA GLU A 31 -8.62 -15.16 -18.01
C GLU A 31 -8.26 -15.51 -19.45
N VAL A 32 -7.15 -14.96 -19.98
CA VAL A 32 -6.71 -15.15 -21.37
C VAL A 32 -5.18 -15.29 -21.44
N ASP A 33 -4.68 -16.16 -22.32
CA ASP A 33 -3.26 -16.50 -22.56
C ASP A 33 -2.45 -15.41 -23.31
N VAL A 34 -2.63 -14.13 -22.95
CA VAL A 34 -2.04 -12.93 -23.60
C VAL A 34 -2.91 -12.33 -24.71
N MET A 35 -3.27 -11.05 -24.54
CA MET A 35 -3.95 -10.23 -25.55
C MET A 35 -3.16 -8.94 -25.78
N PRO A 36 -2.91 -8.52 -27.04
CA PRO A 36 -2.22 -7.26 -27.31
C PRO A 36 -3.13 -6.06 -26.97
N PRO A 37 -2.58 -4.95 -26.45
CA PRO A 37 -3.37 -3.76 -26.13
C PRO A 37 -3.96 -3.14 -27.41
N THR A 38 -5.29 -2.95 -27.45
CA THR A 38 -5.97 -2.26 -28.56
C THR A 38 -6.65 -1.01 -28.04
N SER A 39 -5.96 0.14 -28.19
CA SER A 39 -6.41 1.53 -27.95
C SER A 39 -5.83 2.19 -26.69
N GLY A 40 -5.60 3.50 -26.76
CA GLY A 40 -4.95 4.32 -25.73
C GLY A 40 -5.73 4.53 -24.42
N ASP A 41 -6.91 3.92 -24.28
CA ASP A 41 -7.67 3.88 -23.01
C ASP A 41 -7.43 2.58 -22.22
N ASP A 42 -6.68 1.62 -22.78
CA ASP A 42 -6.37 0.34 -22.16
C ASP A 42 -5.08 0.42 -21.33
N LEU A 43 -5.17 0.00 -20.07
CA LEU A 43 -4.04 -0.06 -19.14
C LEU A 43 -3.66 -1.52 -18.91
N ARG A 44 -2.35 -1.80 -18.93
CA ARG A 44 -1.78 -3.06 -18.45
C ARG A 44 -0.98 -2.78 -17.18
N LEU A 45 -1.40 -3.37 -16.08
CA LEU A 45 -0.72 -3.29 -14.78
C LEU A 45 -0.21 -4.68 -14.38
N TYR A 46 0.82 -4.72 -13.55
CA TYR A 46 1.34 -5.97 -13.01
C TYR A 46 0.79 -6.19 -11.59
N TYR A 47 0.67 -7.45 -11.18
CA TYR A 47 0.33 -7.78 -9.80
C TYR A 47 1.12 -8.95 -9.27
N ILE A 48 1.27 -8.98 -7.94
CA ILE A 48 1.64 -10.14 -7.14
C ILE A 48 0.59 -10.30 -6.04
N THR A 49 0.19 -11.53 -5.76
CA THR A 49 -0.86 -11.82 -4.78
C THR A 49 -0.62 -13.14 -4.07
N ASP A 50 -0.90 -13.19 -2.78
CA ASP A 50 -0.98 -14.41 -1.98
C ASP A 50 -2.43 -14.73 -1.57
N ARG A 51 -3.38 -14.25 -2.37
CA ARG A 51 -4.78 -14.65 -2.33
C ARG A 51 -4.99 -16.00 -3.02
N ASN A 52 -5.92 -16.78 -2.48
CA ASN A 52 -6.34 -18.02 -3.11
C ASN A 52 -7.16 -17.70 -4.38
N PRO A 53 -6.87 -18.33 -5.54
CA PRO A 53 -7.68 -18.18 -6.72
C PRO A 53 -8.99 -19.00 -6.57
N SER A 54 -10.03 -18.57 -7.26
CA SER A 54 -11.28 -19.28 -7.47
C SER A 54 -11.68 -19.15 -8.94
N ARG A 55 -12.19 -20.24 -9.51
CA ARG A 55 -12.61 -20.34 -10.91
C ARG A 55 -14.06 -20.82 -10.94
N PRO A 56 -15.03 -19.90 -10.77
CA PRO A 56 -16.44 -20.28 -10.66
C PRO A 56 -16.98 -20.90 -11.96
N ASP A 57 -16.46 -20.43 -13.10
CA ASP A 57 -16.80 -20.90 -14.45
C ASP A 57 -15.52 -21.07 -15.28
N GLU A 58 -15.61 -21.80 -16.39
CA GLU A 58 -14.50 -22.00 -17.32
C GLU A 58 -14.01 -20.66 -17.89
N GLY A 59 -12.70 -20.41 -17.81
CA GLY A 59 -12.10 -19.14 -18.26
C GLY A 59 -12.31 -17.94 -17.32
N ALA A 60 -12.87 -18.12 -16.12
CA ALA A 60 -12.96 -17.07 -15.11
C ALA A 60 -11.89 -17.22 -14.02
N LEU A 61 -11.28 -16.11 -13.61
CA LEU A 61 -10.36 -16.04 -12.47
C LEU A 61 -10.85 -14.97 -11.48
N ILE A 62 -10.88 -15.35 -10.20
CA ILE A 62 -11.15 -14.47 -9.06
C ILE A 62 -10.07 -14.71 -8.01
N TYR A 63 -9.50 -13.66 -7.44
CA TYR A 63 -8.71 -13.78 -6.21
C TYR A 63 -9.57 -13.47 -4.99
N THR A 64 -9.71 -14.45 -4.10
CA THR A 64 -10.60 -14.33 -2.94
C THR A 64 -9.94 -13.59 -1.77
N ALA A 65 -10.67 -13.43 -0.66
CA ALA A 65 -10.13 -12.94 0.60
C ALA A 65 -9.40 -14.01 1.42
N THR A 66 -9.28 -15.25 0.92
CA THR A 66 -8.63 -16.34 1.65
C THR A 66 -7.16 -16.44 1.32
N ARG A 67 -6.34 -16.84 2.29
CA ARG A 67 -4.88 -16.99 2.17
C ARG A 67 -4.52 -18.12 1.22
N SER A 68 -3.51 -17.89 0.39
CA SER A 68 -2.77 -18.91 -0.34
C SER A 68 -1.38 -19.02 0.24
N SER A 69 -0.87 -20.24 0.41
CA SER A 69 0.54 -20.50 0.72
C SER A 69 1.46 -20.27 -0.48
N SER A 70 0.91 -19.98 -1.65
CA SER A 70 1.64 -19.66 -2.88
C SER A 70 1.39 -18.22 -3.29
N MET A 71 2.46 -17.49 -3.62
CA MET A 71 2.34 -16.26 -4.39
C MET A 71 2.00 -16.57 -5.85
N ALA A 72 1.23 -15.69 -6.48
CA ALA A 72 1.01 -15.66 -7.91
C ALA A 72 1.39 -14.30 -8.48
N HIS A 73 1.87 -14.29 -9.72
CA HIS A 73 2.21 -13.11 -10.49
C HIS A 73 1.45 -13.12 -11.81
N GLY A 74 1.10 -11.93 -12.30
CA GLY A 74 0.40 -11.80 -13.55
C GLY A 74 0.19 -10.36 -13.99
N THR A 75 -0.61 -10.21 -15.04
CA THR A 75 -1.02 -8.92 -15.59
C THR A 75 -2.51 -8.71 -15.45
N ALA A 76 -2.89 -7.50 -15.08
CA ALA A 76 -4.26 -7.04 -14.99
C ALA A 76 -4.52 -5.95 -16.02
N HIS A 77 -5.60 -6.10 -16.77
CA HIS A 77 -5.94 -5.18 -17.83
C HIS A 77 -7.23 -4.45 -17.55
N LEU A 78 -7.17 -3.14 -17.72
CA LEU A 78 -8.28 -2.26 -17.41
C LEU A 78 -8.62 -1.43 -18.62
N SER A 79 -9.92 -1.29 -18.88
CA SER A 79 -10.43 -0.40 -19.93
C SER A 79 -11.58 0.44 -19.41
N ARG A 80 -11.89 1.51 -20.14
CA ARG A 80 -13.03 2.38 -19.83
C ARG A 80 -14.29 1.79 -20.46
N VAL A 81 -15.15 1.20 -19.65
CA VAL A 81 -16.43 0.64 -20.12
C VAL A 81 -17.50 1.74 -20.16
N GLY A 82 -18.03 2.04 -21.34
CA GLY A 82 -19.12 2.99 -21.55
C GLY A 82 -18.76 4.44 -21.19
N THR A 83 -19.66 5.15 -20.49
CA THR A 83 -19.46 6.54 -20.03
C THR A 83 -18.76 6.64 -18.67
N GLY A 84 -18.21 5.53 -18.15
CA GLY A 84 -17.53 5.50 -16.86
C GLY A 84 -16.33 6.46 -16.78
N LYS A 85 -16.17 7.13 -15.63
CA LYS A 85 -15.06 8.09 -15.41
C LYS A 85 -13.70 7.42 -15.16
N HIS A 86 -13.68 6.17 -14.72
CA HIS A 86 -12.47 5.46 -14.33
C HIS A 86 -12.39 4.10 -15.02
N PRO A 87 -11.17 3.65 -15.40
CA PRO A 87 -10.98 2.32 -15.95
C PRO A 87 -11.39 1.26 -14.91
N ARG A 88 -11.89 0.13 -15.41
CA ARG A 88 -12.33 -1.02 -14.63
C ARG A 88 -11.54 -2.23 -15.06
N LEU A 89 -11.29 -3.15 -14.13
CA LEU A 89 -10.68 -4.42 -14.46
C LEU A 89 -11.57 -5.19 -15.45
N THR A 90 -11.01 -5.55 -16.59
CA THR A 90 -11.73 -6.28 -17.65
C THR A 90 -11.22 -7.69 -17.86
N TYR A 91 -9.92 -7.93 -17.73
CA TYR A 91 -9.34 -9.27 -17.80
C TYR A 91 -8.09 -9.41 -16.93
N LEU A 92 -7.80 -10.65 -16.54
CA LEU A 92 -6.63 -11.04 -15.76
C LEU A 92 -5.84 -12.12 -16.50
N HIS A 93 -4.54 -12.21 -16.25
CA HIS A 93 -3.71 -13.31 -16.70
C HIS A 93 -2.76 -13.68 -15.57
N GLU A 94 -2.93 -14.85 -14.97
CA GLU A 94 -1.97 -15.42 -14.02
C GLU A 94 -0.83 -16.09 -14.81
N ALA A 95 0.28 -15.36 -14.98
CA ALA A 95 1.44 -15.86 -15.72
C ALA A 95 2.20 -16.94 -14.94
N LEU A 96 2.23 -16.82 -13.61
CA LEU A 96 3.08 -17.65 -12.76
C LEU A 96 2.45 -17.85 -11.38
N ARG A 97 2.57 -19.07 -10.85
CA ARG A 97 2.30 -19.40 -9.46
C ARG A 97 3.52 -20.09 -8.83
N PHE A 98 3.99 -19.56 -7.71
CA PHE A 98 5.13 -20.10 -6.98
C PHE A 98 4.76 -21.41 -6.27
N PRO A 99 5.75 -22.30 -6.02
CA PRO A 99 5.56 -23.41 -5.09
C PRO A 99 5.02 -22.92 -3.74
N ALA A 100 4.12 -23.70 -3.14
CA ALA A 100 3.56 -23.39 -1.84
C ALA A 100 4.64 -23.36 -0.76
N THR A 101 4.51 -22.43 0.18
CA THR A 101 5.42 -22.26 1.32
C THR A 101 4.75 -22.65 2.64
N PRO A 102 5.50 -23.16 3.64
CA PRO A 102 6.94 -23.43 3.61
C PRO A 102 7.32 -24.53 2.60
N LEU A 103 8.48 -24.40 1.96
CA LEU A 103 8.99 -25.45 1.08
C LEU A 103 9.23 -26.74 1.88
N PRO A 104 9.00 -27.92 1.28
CA PRO A 104 9.26 -29.18 1.95
C PRO A 104 10.74 -29.31 2.35
N PHE A 105 10.97 -29.97 3.47
CA PHE A 105 12.29 -30.30 3.98
C PHE A 105 12.25 -31.67 4.64
N SER A 106 13.41 -32.32 4.74
CA SER A 106 13.62 -33.52 5.52
C SER A 106 14.57 -33.24 6.69
N GLN A 107 14.70 -34.20 7.59
CA GLN A 107 15.64 -34.12 8.71
C GLN A 107 16.53 -35.35 8.69
N ASP A 108 17.85 -35.13 8.73
CA ASP A 108 18.85 -36.20 8.91
C ASP A 108 19.77 -35.83 10.08
N LYS A 109 19.85 -36.71 11.09
CA LYS A 109 20.68 -36.51 12.30
C LYS A 109 20.56 -35.13 12.94
N GLY A 110 19.35 -34.58 12.98
CA GLY A 110 19.07 -33.26 13.55
C GLY A 110 19.28 -32.08 12.59
N ALA A 111 19.92 -32.28 11.43
CA ALA A 111 20.07 -31.26 10.40
C ALA A 111 18.80 -31.18 9.54
N ILE A 112 18.33 -29.96 9.30
CA ILE A 112 17.23 -29.69 8.35
C ILE A 112 17.83 -29.65 6.94
N LEU A 113 17.34 -30.51 6.07
CA LEU A 113 17.76 -30.60 4.67
C LEU A 113 16.63 -30.09 3.77
N PRO A 114 16.82 -28.99 3.02
CA PRO A 114 15.79 -28.49 2.12
C PRO A 114 15.53 -29.48 0.98
N ASP A 115 14.29 -29.57 0.53
CA ASP A 115 13.98 -30.27 -0.72
C ASP A 115 14.55 -29.50 -1.90
N LEU A 116 15.56 -30.08 -2.56
CA LEU A 116 16.29 -29.43 -3.65
C LEU A 116 15.41 -29.18 -4.87
N ALA A 117 14.44 -30.06 -5.15
CA ALA A 117 13.55 -29.92 -6.31
C ALA A 117 12.51 -28.80 -6.07
N ALA A 118 11.98 -28.67 -4.86
CA ALA A 118 11.12 -27.55 -4.48
C ALA A 118 11.89 -26.22 -4.48
N THR A 119 13.13 -26.24 -3.98
CA THR A 119 14.03 -25.07 -4.02
C THR A 119 14.33 -24.65 -5.44
N ALA A 120 14.66 -25.60 -6.33
CA ALA A 120 14.92 -25.33 -7.74
C ALA A 120 13.69 -24.73 -8.45
N ARG A 121 12.50 -25.32 -8.26
CA ARG A 121 11.24 -24.78 -8.82
C ARG A 121 10.93 -23.38 -8.33
N TYR A 122 11.19 -23.09 -7.05
CA TYR A 122 11.03 -21.73 -6.52
C TYR A 122 12.02 -20.75 -7.16
N GLY A 123 13.26 -21.19 -7.39
CA GLY A 123 14.28 -20.44 -8.13
C GLY A 123 13.93 -20.19 -9.60
N GLU A 124 13.30 -21.16 -10.26
CA GLU A 124 12.76 -21.01 -11.62
C GLU A 124 11.64 -19.97 -11.65
N SER A 125 10.64 -20.08 -10.77
CA SER A 125 9.58 -19.06 -10.62
C SER A 125 10.15 -17.67 -10.35
N SER A 126 11.14 -17.58 -9.46
CA SER A 126 11.85 -16.34 -9.16
C SER A 126 12.55 -15.75 -10.39
N SER A 127 13.11 -16.59 -11.25
CA SER A 127 13.80 -16.16 -12.47
C SER A 127 12.82 -15.69 -13.53
N THR A 128 11.68 -16.39 -13.69
CA THR A 128 10.60 -15.98 -14.60
C THR A 128 10.02 -14.62 -14.22
N LEU A 129 9.66 -14.41 -12.95
CA LEU A 129 9.13 -13.11 -12.48
C LEU A 129 10.12 -11.97 -12.74
N LYS A 130 11.41 -12.18 -12.41
CA LYS A 130 12.45 -11.17 -12.68
C LYS A 130 12.60 -10.91 -14.18
N ALA A 131 12.49 -11.91 -15.04
CA ALA A 131 12.58 -11.74 -16.48
C ALA A 131 11.41 -10.91 -17.04
N GLU A 132 10.18 -11.19 -16.58
CA GLU A 132 8.97 -10.44 -16.96
C GLU A 132 9.03 -8.99 -16.48
N LEU A 133 9.44 -8.74 -15.23
CA LEU A 133 9.61 -7.38 -14.72
C LEU A 133 10.75 -6.64 -15.45
N SER A 134 11.86 -7.32 -15.75
CA SER A 134 12.94 -6.74 -16.56
C SER A 134 12.46 -6.36 -17.97
N GLN A 135 11.57 -7.16 -18.56
CA GLN A 135 10.97 -6.86 -19.85
C GLN A 135 10.03 -5.66 -19.75
N ALA A 136 9.18 -5.57 -18.72
CA ALA A 136 8.31 -4.44 -18.48
C ALA A 136 9.08 -3.11 -18.37
N LEU A 137 10.22 -3.13 -17.68
CA LEU A 137 11.13 -1.98 -17.56
C LEU A 137 11.69 -1.55 -18.93
N ARG A 138 12.15 -2.52 -19.74
CA ARG A 138 12.64 -2.24 -21.10
C ARG A 138 11.54 -1.68 -22.02
N GLU A 139 10.34 -2.23 -21.96
CA GLU A 139 9.20 -1.80 -22.77
C GLU A 139 8.71 -0.39 -22.40
N SER A 140 8.74 -0.05 -21.11
CA SER A 140 8.38 1.28 -20.63
C SER A 140 9.50 2.32 -20.81
N GLY A 141 10.75 1.89 -21.00
CA GLY A 141 11.92 2.76 -21.01
C GLY A 141 12.28 3.32 -19.62
N GLN A 142 11.75 2.72 -18.55
CA GLN A 142 11.90 3.17 -17.17
C GLN A 142 12.77 2.21 -16.37
N ASP A 143 13.45 2.71 -15.34
CA ASP A 143 14.22 1.92 -14.37
C ASP A 143 13.54 1.88 -12.98
N GLU A 144 12.31 2.36 -12.88
CA GLU A 144 11.59 2.52 -11.62
C GLU A 144 10.40 1.56 -11.52
N VAL A 145 10.10 1.10 -10.30
CA VAL A 145 8.92 0.30 -9.99
C VAL A 145 8.06 1.00 -8.95
N LEU A 146 6.75 1.07 -9.20
CA LEU A 146 5.76 1.56 -8.24
C LEU A 146 4.99 0.38 -7.66
N LEU A 147 5.27 0.04 -6.40
CA LEU A 147 4.57 -0.97 -5.64
C LEU A 147 3.42 -0.37 -4.84
N TYR A 148 2.17 -0.74 -5.17
CA TYR A 148 0.99 -0.36 -4.38
C TYR A 148 0.53 -1.51 -3.48
N VAL A 149 0.31 -1.23 -2.20
CA VAL A 149 -0.21 -2.17 -1.20
C VAL A 149 -1.48 -1.61 -0.55
N HIS A 150 -2.59 -2.30 -0.76
CA HIS A 150 -3.91 -1.87 -0.29
C HIS A 150 -4.11 -2.03 1.23
N GLY A 151 -5.19 -1.44 1.74
CA GLY A 151 -5.58 -1.48 3.16
C GLY A 151 -6.52 -2.63 3.53
N PHE A 152 -7.14 -2.51 4.70
CA PHE A 152 -8.16 -3.45 5.19
C PHE A 152 -9.41 -3.43 4.30
N ASN A 153 -10.19 -4.52 4.30
CA ASN A 153 -11.46 -4.65 3.60
C ASN A 153 -11.43 -4.25 2.11
N SER A 154 -10.27 -4.43 1.47
CA SER A 154 -10.11 -4.23 0.03
C SER A 154 -10.09 -5.58 -0.67
N ASN A 155 -10.88 -5.74 -1.72
CA ASN A 155 -10.79 -6.91 -2.60
C ASN A 155 -9.64 -6.73 -3.61
N PHE A 156 -9.38 -7.77 -4.41
CA PHE A 156 -8.29 -7.75 -5.38
C PHE A 156 -8.51 -6.69 -6.47
N GLU A 157 -9.72 -6.61 -7.01
CA GLU A 157 -10.08 -5.70 -8.11
C GLU A 157 -9.96 -4.24 -7.69
N GLU A 158 -10.43 -3.90 -6.49
CA GLU A 158 -10.30 -2.58 -5.89
C GLU A 158 -8.83 -2.17 -5.72
N SER A 159 -7.96 -3.12 -5.37
CA SER A 159 -6.52 -2.89 -5.29
C SER A 159 -5.93 -2.49 -6.65
N ILE A 160 -6.24 -3.27 -7.69
CA ILE A 160 -5.77 -3.00 -9.05
C ILE A 160 -6.33 -1.68 -9.59
N GLU A 161 -7.63 -1.44 -9.44
CA GLU A 161 -8.28 -0.21 -9.88
C GLU A 161 -7.76 1.02 -9.13
N THR A 162 -7.38 0.87 -7.86
CA THR A 162 -6.77 1.96 -7.09
C THR A 162 -5.38 2.29 -7.62
N LEU A 163 -4.53 1.28 -7.85
CA LEU A 163 -3.23 1.48 -8.49
C LEU A 163 -3.40 2.16 -9.85
N ALA A 164 -4.36 1.74 -10.68
CA ALA A 164 -4.63 2.35 -11.97
C ALA A 164 -4.91 3.86 -11.87
N ARG A 165 -5.71 4.29 -10.88
CA ARG A 165 -6.02 5.70 -10.67
C ARG A 165 -4.81 6.51 -10.26
N VAL A 166 -4.01 5.98 -9.34
CA VAL A 166 -2.78 6.64 -8.88
C VAL A 166 -1.77 6.71 -10.01
N TRP A 167 -1.53 5.61 -10.70
CA TRP A 167 -0.55 5.56 -11.79
C TRP A 167 -0.91 6.49 -12.95
N ARG A 168 -2.20 6.61 -13.30
CA ARG A 168 -2.65 7.58 -14.32
C ARG A 168 -2.37 9.04 -13.95
N SER A 169 -2.33 9.39 -12.66
CA SER A 169 -1.98 10.77 -12.28
C SER A 169 -0.48 11.04 -12.37
N VAL A 170 0.36 9.99 -12.33
CA VAL A 170 1.82 10.10 -12.52
C VAL A 170 2.17 10.42 -13.98
N GLY A 171 1.44 9.84 -14.95
CA GLY A 171 1.73 10.00 -16.38
C GLY A 171 2.75 8.98 -16.88
N GLU A 172 3.79 9.43 -17.61
CA GLU A 172 4.97 8.61 -17.88
C GLU A 172 5.73 8.42 -16.57
N GLY A 173 5.92 7.18 -16.14
CA GLY A 173 6.45 6.91 -14.82
C GLY A 173 6.75 5.44 -14.55
N PRO A 174 7.06 5.09 -13.29
CA PRO A 174 7.48 3.76 -12.88
C PRO A 174 6.54 2.64 -13.35
N VAL A 175 7.09 1.44 -13.57
CA VAL A 175 6.30 0.24 -13.88
C VAL A 175 5.32 -0.04 -12.73
N PRO A 176 3.99 -0.05 -12.99
CA PRO A 176 2.98 -0.20 -11.95
C PRO A 176 2.80 -1.66 -11.53
N LEU A 177 3.02 -1.94 -10.24
CA LEU A 177 2.90 -3.25 -9.63
C LEU A 177 2.02 -3.18 -8.38
N ALA A 178 0.97 -3.99 -8.31
CA ALA A 178 0.18 -4.14 -7.08
C ALA A 178 0.65 -5.36 -6.29
N TYR A 179 0.77 -5.24 -4.98
CA TYR A 179 0.78 -6.39 -4.07
C TYR A 179 -0.57 -6.50 -3.37
N SER A 180 -1.32 -7.56 -3.67
CA SER A 180 -2.64 -7.81 -3.09
C SER A 180 -2.59 -8.93 -2.06
N TRP A 181 -2.83 -8.58 -0.80
CA TRP A 181 -2.86 -9.52 0.32
C TRP A 181 -4.30 -9.91 0.68
N PRO A 182 -4.60 -11.03 1.37
CA PRO A 182 -5.93 -11.58 1.54
C PRO A 182 -6.79 -10.81 2.56
N ALA A 183 -7.13 -9.58 2.20
CA ALA A 183 -8.11 -8.72 2.88
C ALA A 183 -9.51 -8.85 2.26
N GLY A 184 -10.50 -8.19 2.87
CA GLY A 184 -11.90 -8.26 2.41
C GLY A 184 -12.66 -9.43 3.01
N ASN A 185 -12.23 -9.92 4.17
CA ASN A 185 -12.92 -11.00 4.86
C ASN A 185 -14.29 -10.52 5.38
N PRO A 186 -15.40 -11.20 5.03
CA PRO A 186 -16.73 -10.76 5.42
C PRO A 186 -17.04 -11.05 6.90
N GLY A 187 -18.08 -10.37 7.40
CA GLY A 187 -18.70 -10.62 8.71
C GLY A 187 -18.15 -9.75 9.85
N LEU A 188 -18.75 -9.92 11.03
CA LEU A 188 -18.52 -9.06 12.21
C LEU A 188 -17.06 -9.10 12.72
N PHE A 189 -16.32 -10.16 12.40
CA PHE A 189 -14.91 -10.34 12.74
C PHE A 189 -13.95 -10.11 11.56
N GLY A 190 -14.43 -9.54 10.44
CA GLY A 190 -13.65 -9.33 9.22
C GLY A 190 -12.35 -8.56 9.47
N TYR A 191 -12.40 -7.52 10.30
CA TYR A 191 -11.21 -6.74 10.67
C TYR A 191 -10.11 -7.59 11.34
N PHE A 192 -10.45 -8.48 12.27
CA PHE A 192 -9.47 -9.34 12.93
C PHE A 192 -8.89 -10.38 11.96
N LYS A 193 -9.72 -10.93 11.09
CA LYS A 193 -9.27 -11.86 10.03
C LYS A 193 -8.31 -11.17 9.06
N ASP A 194 -8.65 -9.96 8.62
CA ASP A 194 -7.79 -9.14 7.77
C ASP A 194 -6.49 -8.80 8.49
N ARG A 195 -6.52 -8.42 9.78
CA ARG A 195 -5.30 -8.18 10.55
C ARG A 195 -4.35 -9.39 10.55
N GLU A 196 -4.85 -10.57 10.89
CA GLU A 196 -4.04 -11.79 10.88
C GLU A 196 -3.60 -12.18 9.45
N SER A 197 -4.37 -11.81 8.44
CA SER A 197 -4.02 -12.06 7.04
C SER A 197 -2.91 -11.11 6.57
N GLY A 198 -2.88 -9.88 7.08
CA GLY A 198 -1.75 -8.98 6.91
C GLY A 198 -0.46 -9.56 7.50
N GLU A 199 -0.52 -10.13 8.72
CA GLU A 199 0.64 -10.79 9.35
C GLU A 199 1.11 -11.99 8.53
N PHE A 200 0.18 -12.81 8.02
CA PHE A 200 0.48 -13.93 7.13
C PHE A 200 1.25 -13.47 5.87
N SER A 201 0.83 -12.34 5.28
CA SER A 201 1.42 -11.83 4.04
C SER A 201 2.79 -11.18 4.19
N ILE A 202 3.28 -10.94 5.40
CA ILE A 202 4.61 -10.34 5.62
C ILE A 202 5.70 -11.18 4.96
N PHE A 203 5.63 -12.52 5.07
CA PHE A 203 6.61 -13.41 4.45
C PHE A 203 6.65 -13.22 2.92
N HIS A 204 5.51 -13.33 2.26
CA HIS A 204 5.39 -13.19 0.80
C HIS A 204 5.74 -11.78 0.30
N LEU A 205 5.40 -10.72 1.06
CA LEU A 205 5.78 -9.37 0.71
C LEU A 205 7.31 -9.16 0.79
N LYS A 206 7.99 -9.75 1.77
CA LYS A 206 9.46 -9.72 1.82
C LYS A 206 10.09 -10.41 0.62
N GLU A 207 9.60 -11.60 0.26
CA GLU A 207 10.06 -12.30 -0.96
C GLU A 207 9.84 -11.44 -2.21
N THR A 208 8.66 -10.84 -2.33
CA THR A 208 8.33 -9.90 -3.42
C THR A 208 9.33 -8.75 -3.50
N LEU A 209 9.61 -8.07 -2.38
CA LEU A 209 10.56 -6.95 -2.34
C LEU A 209 11.99 -7.38 -2.69
N ARG A 210 12.43 -8.57 -2.24
CA ARG A 210 13.73 -9.13 -2.63
C ARG A 210 13.79 -9.41 -4.13
N LEU A 211 12.73 -9.97 -4.72
CA LEU A 211 12.65 -10.26 -6.15
C LEU A 211 12.67 -8.99 -7.00
N ILE A 212 11.89 -7.97 -6.63
CA ILE A 212 11.91 -6.66 -7.31
C ILE A 212 13.33 -6.09 -7.25
N THR A 213 13.94 -6.04 -6.07
CA THR A 213 15.27 -5.44 -5.91
C THR A 213 16.38 -6.21 -6.63
N ALA A 214 16.24 -7.54 -6.76
CA ALA A 214 17.16 -8.41 -7.49
C ALA A 214 16.89 -8.44 -9.01
N THR A 215 15.88 -7.73 -9.50
CA THR A 215 15.53 -7.71 -10.92
C THR A 215 16.51 -6.83 -11.71
N PRO A 216 17.14 -7.34 -12.78
CA PRO A 216 17.96 -6.53 -13.67
C PRO A 216 17.18 -5.34 -14.27
N GLY A 217 17.77 -4.15 -14.22
CA GLY A 217 17.14 -2.92 -14.71
C GLY A 217 16.36 -2.13 -13.66
N VAL A 218 16.08 -2.69 -12.47
CA VAL A 218 15.47 -1.91 -11.38
C VAL A 218 16.52 -1.00 -10.74
N GLY A 219 16.40 0.29 -11.00
CA GLY A 219 17.17 1.38 -10.39
C GLY A 219 16.55 1.86 -9.07
N ARG A 220 15.27 2.23 -9.07
CA ARG A 220 14.55 2.75 -7.88
C ARG A 220 13.20 2.06 -7.66
N ILE A 221 12.78 2.00 -6.41
CA ILE A 221 11.48 1.48 -5.99
C ILE A 221 10.72 2.58 -5.25
N HIS A 222 9.45 2.76 -5.63
CA HIS A 222 8.50 3.59 -4.90
C HIS A 222 7.40 2.70 -4.34
N ILE A 223 7.02 2.92 -3.09
CA ILE A 223 6.00 2.14 -2.41
C ILE A 223 4.90 3.07 -1.94
N ILE A 224 3.65 2.74 -2.27
CA ILE A 224 2.46 3.38 -1.70
C ILE A 224 1.72 2.33 -0.88
N ALA A 225 1.61 2.57 0.42
CA ALA A 225 0.86 1.71 1.33
C ALA A 225 -0.34 2.48 1.89
N HIS A 226 -1.54 1.90 1.85
CA HIS A 226 -2.75 2.53 2.38
C HIS A 226 -3.23 1.86 3.66
N SER A 227 -3.64 2.66 4.66
CA SER A 227 -4.33 2.18 5.86
C SER A 227 -3.56 1.04 6.54
N ARG A 228 -4.20 -0.11 6.78
CA ARG A 228 -3.58 -1.32 7.35
C ARG A 228 -2.43 -1.89 6.51
N GLY A 229 -2.41 -1.65 5.19
CA GLY A 229 -1.30 -2.00 4.32
C GLY A 229 0.01 -1.31 4.71
N SER A 230 -0.07 -0.14 5.37
CA SER A 230 1.09 0.55 5.94
C SER A 230 1.77 -0.30 7.02
N ASP A 231 1.01 -1.02 7.85
CA ASP A 231 1.56 -1.92 8.87
C ASP A 231 2.24 -3.13 8.24
N VAL A 232 1.61 -3.73 7.22
CA VAL A 232 2.16 -4.87 6.47
C VAL A 232 3.49 -4.48 5.80
N VAL A 233 3.51 -3.35 5.08
CA VAL A 233 4.70 -2.83 4.40
C VAL A 233 5.80 -2.46 5.38
N THR A 234 5.49 -1.64 6.40
CA THR A 234 6.52 -1.18 7.34
C THR A 234 7.08 -2.33 8.18
N THR A 235 6.30 -3.37 8.48
CA THR A 235 6.81 -4.56 9.17
C THR A 235 7.72 -5.39 8.27
N ALA A 236 7.32 -5.68 7.02
CA ALA A 236 8.18 -6.38 6.06
C ALA A 236 9.49 -5.64 5.79
N LEU A 237 9.42 -4.32 5.59
CA LEU A 237 10.59 -3.47 5.39
C LEU A 237 11.49 -3.42 6.62
N ARG A 238 10.93 -3.32 7.83
CA ARG A 238 11.70 -3.35 9.07
C ARG A 238 12.52 -4.63 9.17
N GLU A 239 11.91 -5.78 8.90
CA GLU A 239 12.61 -7.07 8.93
C GLU A 239 13.74 -7.13 7.90
N LEU A 240 13.50 -6.64 6.68
CA LEU A 240 14.54 -6.55 5.65
C LEU A 240 15.66 -5.57 6.01
N VAL A 241 15.34 -4.46 6.67
CA VAL A 241 16.33 -3.49 7.17
C VAL A 241 17.21 -4.14 8.25
N ILE A 242 16.61 -4.85 9.20
CA ILE A 242 17.33 -5.60 10.25
C ILE A 242 18.23 -6.66 9.60
N GLU A 243 17.69 -7.48 8.71
CA GLU A 243 18.43 -8.50 7.96
C GLU A 243 19.61 -7.91 7.21
N THR A 244 19.39 -6.81 6.49
CA THR A 244 20.43 -6.16 5.69
C THR A 244 21.56 -5.61 6.57
N ARG A 245 21.22 -5.00 7.70
CA ARG A 245 22.20 -4.49 8.67
C ARG A 245 22.97 -5.61 9.36
N ALA A 246 22.28 -6.69 9.74
CA ALA A 246 22.92 -7.87 10.33
C ALA A 246 23.94 -8.50 9.36
N ALA A 247 23.68 -8.41 8.05
CA ALA A 247 24.62 -8.80 7.00
C ALA A 247 25.73 -7.76 6.73
N GLY A 248 25.86 -6.69 7.52
CA GLY A 248 26.87 -5.64 7.35
C GLY A 248 26.66 -4.74 6.12
N ARG A 249 25.48 -4.78 5.50
CA ARG A 249 25.16 -4.01 4.28
C ARG A 249 24.38 -2.74 4.62
N ASN A 250 24.45 -1.76 3.73
CA ASN A 250 23.67 -0.53 3.82
C ASN A 250 22.22 -0.78 3.31
N PRO A 251 21.17 -0.59 4.14
CA PRO A 251 19.79 -0.79 3.71
C PRO A 251 19.33 0.08 2.53
N ARG A 252 19.74 1.36 2.49
CA ARG A 252 19.36 2.27 1.41
C ARG A 252 19.86 1.78 0.05
N GLN A 253 21.12 1.35 0.00
CA GLN A 253 21.72 0.79 -1.22
C GLN A 253 21.15 -0.59 -1.58
N SER A 254 20.83 -1.41 -0.56
CA SER A 254 20.39 -2.79 -0.76
C SER A 254 18.92 -2.91 -1.13
N LEU A 255 18.05 -2.01 -0.64
CA LEU A 255 16.61 -2.03 -0.88
C LEU A 255 16.20 -1.10 -2.02
N ARG A 256 16.98 -0.04 -2.31
CA ARG A 256 16.73 0.93 -3.40
C ARG A 256 15.33 1.58 -3.37
N ILE A 257 14.74 1.68 -2.19
CA ILE A 257 13.43 2.32 -2.01
C ILE A 257 13.65 3.82 -1.86
N GLU A 258 13.26 4.57 -2.88
CA GLU A 258 13.40 6.03 -2.92
C GLU A 258 12.20 6.73 -2.29
N ASN A 259 10.96 6.32 -2.62
CA ASN A 259 9.78 6.91 -2.00
C ASN A 259 8.98 5.85 -1.24
N LEU A 260 8.78 6.05 0.07
CA LEU A 260 7.82 5.30 0.88
C LEU A 260 6.66 6.22 1.27
N ILE A 261 5.53 6.07 0.60
CA ILE A 261 4.32 6.85 0.83
C ILE A 261 3.36 6.04 1.70
N LEU A 262 3.03 6.58 2.88
CA LEU A 262 2.05 6.01 3.79
C LEU A 262 0.79 6.87 3.75
N ALA A 263 -0.28 6.34 3.16
CA ALA A 263 -1.55 7.03 3.01
C ALA A 263 -2.54 6.59 4.09
N ALA A 264 -3.00 7.54 4.92
CA ALA A 264 -3.91 7.29 6.04
C ALA A 264 -3.50 6.10 6.92
N PRO A 265 -2.24 6.00 7.37
CA PRO A 265 -1.71 4.79 7.98
C PRO A 265 -2.44 4.39 9.28
N ASP A 266 -2.87 3.13 9.35
CA ASP A 266 -3.43 2.52 10.55
C ASP A 266 -2.35 1.76 11.34
N LEU A 267 -1.48 2.55 11.97
CA LEU A 267 -0.36 2.11 12.81
C LEU A 267 -0.53 2.69 14.21
N ASP A 268 -0.28 1.90 15.24
CA ASP A 268 -0.22 2.40 16.62
C ASP A 268 1.04 3.27 16.79
N PHE A 269 0.90 4.47 17.36
CA PHE A 269 2.03 5.40 17.47
C PHE A 269 3.14 4.89 18.40
N GLY A 270 2.78 4.17 19.47
CA GLY A 270 3.76 3.53 20.35
C GLY A 270 4.56 2.46 19.61
N VAL A 271 3.89 1.69 18.74
CA VAL A 271 4.55 0.72 17.85
C VAL A 271 5.47 1.43 16.86
N VAL A 272 5.03 2.52 16.22
CA VAL A 272 5.86 3.32 15.31
C VAL A 272 7.10 3.86 16.02
N ARG A 273 6.95 4.39 17.23
CA ARG A 273 8.06 4.93 18.02
C ARG A 273 9.13 3.87 18.32
N GLN A 274 8.72 2.67 18.70
CA GLN A 274 9.68 1.60 18.97
C GLN A 274 10.24 1.00 17.67
N ARG A 275 9.38 0.62 16.74
CA ARG A 275 9.76 -0.17 15.56
C ARG A 275 10.38 0.67 14.45
N LEU A 276 9.98 1.91 14.29
CA LEU A 276 10.45 2.76 13.19
C LEU A 276 11.47 3.79 13.67
N VAL A 277 11.19 4.47 14.78
CA VAL A 277 12.12 5.50 15.29
C VAL A 277 13.32 4.86 15.99
N ALA A 278 13.11 4.01 17.01
CA ALA A 278 14.23 3.48 17.80
C ALA A 278 15.16 2.56 16.98
N GLU A 279 14.62 1.82 16.00
CA GLU A 279 15.40 0.98 15.10
C GLU A 279 15.98 1.74 13.90
N LYS A 280 15.93 3.07 13.88
CA LYS A 280 16.47 3.90 12.78
C LYS A 280 15.94 3.47 11.42
N PHE A 281 14.63 3.22 11.29
CA PHE A 281 14.00 2.79 10.03
C PHE A 281 14.15 3.84 8.93
N GLY A 282 13.91 5.12 9.25
CA GLY A 282 13.92 6.23 8.29
C GLY A 282 15.13 6.29 7.35
N PRO A 283 16.38 6.25 7.86
CA PRO A 283 17.59 6.28 7.05
C PRO A 283 17.76 5.15 6.02
N ALA A 284 16.94 4.09 6.06
CA ALA A 284 16.96 3.03 5.06
C ALA A 284 16.32 3.42 3.72
N PHE A 285 15.65 4.58 3.64
CA PHE A 285 14.86 5.00 2.49
C PHE A 285 15.28 6.38 1.99
N GLY A 286 14.92 6.68 0.74
CA GLY A 286 15.03 8.00 0.14
C GLY A 286 14.30 9.06 0.94
N ARG A 287 12.98 9.04 0.81
CA ARG A 287 11.98 9.86 1.50
C ARG A 287 10.83 9.00 1.99
N ILE A 288 10.31 9.35 3.16
CA ILE A 288 9.05 8.83 3.69
C ILE A 288 8.05 9.97 3.71
N THR A 289 6.92 9.82 3.02
CA THR A 289 5.85 10.81 3.01
C THR A 289 4.62 10.20 3.67
N VAL A 290 4.16 10.80 4.76
CA VAL A 290 3.02 10.34 5.53
C VAL A 290 1.85 11.29 5.31
N TYR A 291 0.83 10.86 4.57
CA TYR A 291 -0.41 11.61 4.47
C TYR A 291 -1.27 11.33 5.70
N ILE A 292 -1.55 12.39 6.45
CA ILE A 292 -2.30 12.35 7.71
C ILE A 292 -3.59 13.15 7.59
N ASN A 293 -4.64 12.68 8.23
CA ASN A 293 -5.88 13.42 8.37
C ASN A 293 -6.36 13.30 9.83
N PRO A 294 -6.13 14.34 10.66
CA PRO A 294 -6.60 14.35 12.05
C PRO A 294 -8.11 14.08 12.20
N GLU A 295 -8.89 14.42 11.18
CA GLU A 295 -10.35 14.23 11.11
C GLU A 295 -10.76 12.90 10.43
N ASP A 296 -9.83 11.96 10.23
CA ASP A 296 -10.15 10.65 9.67
C ASP A 296 -11.06 9.85 10.64
N SER A 297 -12.31 9.69 10.23
CA SER A 297 -13.34 9.00 11.00
C SER A 297 -13.08 7.50 11.15
N ALA A 298 -12.47 6.86 10.15
CA ALA A 298 -12.17 5.43 10.21
C ALA A 298 -11.03 5.16 11.20
N LEU A 299 -9.97 5.97 11.15
CA LEU A 299 -8.88 5.89 12.12
C LEU A 299 -9.34 6.32 13.52
N GLY A 300 -10.29 7.24 13.63
CA GLY A 300 -10.90 7.62 14.92
C GLY A 300 -11.67 6.47 15.57
N LEU A 301 -12.41 5.71 14.76
CA LEU A 301 -13.04 4.47 15.22
C LEU A 301 -12.00 3.42 15.62
N ALA A 302 -10.93 3.23 14.84
CA ALA A 302 -9.85 2.31 15.17
C ALA A 302 -9.09 2.71 16.45
N GLN A 303 -8.87 4.01 16.68
CA GLN A 303 -8.29 4.57 17.91
C GLN A 303 -9.19 4.27 19.12
N THR A 304 -10.50 4.47 18.96
CA THR A 304 -11.48 4.20 20.01
C THR A 304 -11.57 2.70 20.33
N LEU A 305 -11.51 1.84 19.32
CA LEU A 305 -11.63 0.39 19.47
C LEU A 305 -10.37 -0.29 20.04
N MET A 306 -9.17 0.25 19.79
CA MET A 306 -7.91 -0.38 20.24
C MET A 306 -7.11 0.44 21.26
N ALA A 307 -7.68 1.53 21.79
CA ALA A 307 -7.14 2.35 22.89
C ALA A 307 -5.68 2.84 22.67
N GLY A 308 -5.39 3.42 21.50
CA GLY A 308 -4.07 3.98 21.18
C GLY A 308 -4.12 4.98 20.02
N THR A 309 -3.29 6.04 20.07
CA THR A 309 -3.22 7.08 19.02
C THR A 309 -2.74 6.47 17.71
N ARG A 310 -3.49 6.70 16.62
CA ARG A 310 -3.12 6.23 15.29
C ARG A 310 -2.15 7.19 14.62
N PHE A 311 -1.09 6.65 14.04
CA PHE A 311 -0.06 7.42 13.33
C PHE A 311 -0.64 8.32 12.24
N GLY A 312 -1.68 7.87 11.53
CA GLY A 312 -2.37 8.65 10.50
C GLY A 312 -3.21 9.84 11.01
N ARG A 313 -3.37 10.00 12.33
CA ARG A 313 -4.12 11.10 12.97
C ARG A 313 -3.25 12.10 13.74
N ILE A 314 -1.94 11.86 13.83
CA ILE A 314 -1.05 12.67 14.67
C ILE A 314 -1.03 14.12 14.20
N SER A 315 -1.10 15.04 15.16
CA SER A 315 -0.73 16.43 14.97
C SER A 315 0.55 16.77 15.71
N TYR A 316 1.34 17.72 15.21
CA TYR A 316 2.58 18.17 15.87
C TYR A 316 2.36 18.57 17.34
N ASN A 317 1.20 19.18 17.64
CA ASN A 317 0.87 19.66 18.97
C ASN A 317 0.64 18.53 19.99
N GLU A 318 0.34 17.32 19.54
CA GLU A 318 0.13 16.14 20.39
C GLU A 318 1.44 15.39 20.72
N LEU A 319 2.54 15.75 20.07
CA LEU A 319 3.85 15.15 20.31
C LEU A 319 4.49 15.70 21.59
N ASP A 320 5.17 14.84 22.34
CA ASP A 320 5.99 15.26 23.47
C ASP A 320 7.27 16.01 23.00
N PRO A 321 7.95 16.78 23.88
CA PRO A 321 9.12 17.56 23.46
C PRO A 321 10.25 16.72 22.84
N LYS A 322 10.49 15.50 23.34
CA LYS A 322 11.56 14.63 22.80
C LYS A 322 11.18 14.11 21.42
N GLU A 323 9.90 13.81 21.20
CA GLU A 323 9.37 13.41 19.90
C GLU A 323 9.50 14.54 18.88
N ARG A 324 9.21 15.78 19.28
CA ARG A 324 9.39 16.96 18.41
C ARG A 324 10.85 17.14 18.01
N ASP A 325 11.78 17.00 18.94
CA ASP A 325 13.22 17.07 18.65
C ASP A 325 13.63 15.98 17.67
N ILE A 326 13.14 14.75 17.84
CA ILE A 326 13.41 13.64 16.92
C ILE A 326 12.87 13.97 15.52
N PHE A 327 11.62 14.40 15.40
CA PHE A 327 11.02 14.69 14.10
C PHE A 327 11.64 15.91 13.42
N ALA A 328 12.11 16.90 14.17
CA ALA A 328 12.88 18.03 13.63
C ALA A 328 14.25 17.60 13.07
N LEU A 329 14.83 16.52 13.60
CA LEU A 329 16.13 15.99 13.15
C LEU A 329 16.01 14.99 11.99
N ILE A 330 14.85 14.37 11.77
CA ILE A 330 14.64 13.42 10.67
C ILE A 330 14.35 14.18 9.37
N GLY A 331 15.41 14.49 8.63
CA GLY A 331 15.31 15.26 7.37
C GLY A 331 14.72 14.52 6.16
N ASN A 332 14.34 13.24 6.30
CA ASN A 332 13.80 12.44 5.20
C ASN A 332 12.37 11.91 5.44
N VAL A 333 11.69 12.39 6.48
CA VAL A 333 10.28 12.07 6.76
C VAL A 333 9.48 13.35 6.71
N ASP A 334 8.45 13.39 5.87
CA ASP A 334 7.52 14.52 5.75
C ASP A 334 6.09 14.10 6.11
N PHE A 335 5.41 14.92 6.89
CA PHE A 335 4.00 14.72 7.24
C PHE A 335 3.13 15.70 6.45
N ILE A 336 2.24 15.17 5.61
CA ILE A 336 1.35 15.97 4.78
C ILE A 336 -0.06 15.91 5.35
N ASN A 337 -0.47 17.00 5.99
CA ASN A 337 -1.82 17.16 6.52
C ASN A 337 -2.81 17.46 5.41
N VAL A 338 -3.79 16.56 5.25
CA VAL A 338 -4.88 16.67 4.27
C VAL A 338 -6.23 16.91 4.93
N SER A 339 -6.26 17.50 6.14
CA SER A 339 -7.48 17.80 6.92
C SER A 339 -8.55 18.59 6.17
N ALA A 340 -8.16 19.33 5.13
CA ALA A 340 -9.09 19.99 4.23
C ALA A 340 -10.02 18.97 3.50
N VAL A 341 -9.66 17.69 3.43
CA VAL A 341 -10.52 16.63 2.88
C VAL A 341 -11.46 16.08 3.98
N ALA A 342 -12.63 16.69 4.12
CA ALA A 342 -13.64 16.35 5.14
C ALA A 342 -14.73 15.37 4.65
N GLY A 343 -15.47 14.74 5.58
CA GLY A 343 -16.68 13.93 5.33
C GLY A 343 -16.44 12.43 5.12
N LYS A 344 -17.44 11.68 4.60
CA LYS A 344 -17.40 10.21 4.38
C LYS A 344 -16.29 9.72 3.42
N SER A 345 -15.53 10.63 2.81
CA SER A 345 -14.37 10.35 1.95
C SER A 345 -13.02 10.55 2.66
N SER A 346 -13.02 10.84 3.97
CA SER A 346 -11.81 11.20 4.74
C SER A 346 -10.79 10.07 4.94
N HIS A 347 -11.12 8.81 4.62
CA HIS A 347 -10.17 7.68 4.63
C HIS A 347 -9.77 7.21 3.23
N ALA A 348 -10.58 7.56 2.21
CA ALA A 348 -10.37 7.21 0.81
C ALA A 348 -9.80 8.38 -0.01
N TYR A 349 -9.35 9.47 0.66
CA TYR A 349 -8.86 10.68 -0.01
C TYR A 349 -7.72 10.37 -0.97
N PHE A 350 -6.83 9.44 -0.62
CA PHE A 350 -5.61 9.18 -1.40
C PHE A 350 -5.91 8.72 -2.83
N ARG A 351 -7.07 8.10 -3.07
CA ARG A 351 -7.49 7.59 -4.38
C ARG A 351 -8.60 8.38 -5.06
N ASN A 352 -9.24 9.31 -4.32
CA ASN A 352 -10.43 10.03 -4.78
C ASN A 352 -10.26 11.55 -4.79
N ASN A 353 -9.25 12.08 -4.08
CA ASN A 353 -8.97 13.50 -4.05
C ASN A 353 -7.91 13.85 -5.13
N PRO A 354 -8.26 14.66 -6.14
CA PRO A 354 -7.33 15.04 -7.20
C PRO A 354 -6.04 15.70 -6.69
N GLU A 355 -6.11 16.54 -5.65
CA GLU A 355 -4.94 17.25 -5.12
C GLU A 355 -3.95 16.28 -4.47
N VAL A 356 -4.46 15.29 -3.73
CA VAL A 356 -3.59 14.27 -3.13
C VAL A 356 -2.97 13.39 -4.22
N LEU A 357 -3.73 13.03 -5.25
CA LEU A 357 -3.23 12.29 -6.41
C LEU A 357 -2.17 13.07 -7.18
N MET A 358 -2.35 14.38 -7.35
CA MET A 358 -1.38 15.27 -8.00
C MET A 358 -0.12 15.47 -7.14
N ASP A 359 -0.26 15.59 -5.82
CA ASP A 359 0.90 15.69 -4.91
C ASP A 359 1.74 14.39 -4.93
N MET A 360 1.07 13.23 -4.87
CA MET A 360 1.74 11.94 -5.04
C MET A 360 2.39 11.82 -6.42
N ALA A 361 1.72 12.25 -7.48
CA ALA A 361 2.28 12.24 -8.82
C ALA A 361 3.52 13.12 -8.96
N ALA A 362 3.50 14.34 -8.39
CA ALA A 362 4.65 15.23 -8.39
C ALA A 362 5.85 14.61 -7.65
N LEU A 363 5.59 13.93 -6.52
CA LEU A 363 6.61 13.22 -5.77
C LEU A 363 7.20 12.04 -6.56
N LEU A 364 6.35 11.24 -7.22
CA LEU A 364 6.77 10.03 -7.95
C LEU A 364 7.46 10.36 -9.28
N SER A 365 7.05 11.41 -9.99
CA SER A 365 7.59 11.77 -11.31
C SER A 365 8.82 12.67 -11.27
N SER A 366 9.04 13.40 -10.17
CA SER A 366 10.09 14.44 -10.11
C SER A 366 10.85 14.52 -8.79
N GLU A 367 10.61 13.58 -7.87
CA GLU A 367 11.22 13.57 -6.53
C GLU A 367 11.06 14.90 -5.77
N ALA A 368 10.01 15.66 -6.11
CA ALA A 368 9.83 17.03 -5.65
C ALA A 368 9.83 17.09 -4.11
N PRO A 369 10.76 17.84 -3.50
CA PRO A 369 10.73 18.07 -2.06
C PRO A 369 9.44 18.83 -1.69
N PRO A 370 9.01 18.79 -0.42
CA PRO A 370 7.72 19.36 -0.02
C PRO A 370 7.62 20.89 -0.19
N ASP A 371 8.75 21.62 -0.20
CA ASP A 371 8.82 23.05 -0.50
C ASP A 371 8.85 23.38 -2.01
N SER A 372 8.84 22.36 -2.87
CA SER A 372 8.83 22.54 -4.31
C SER A 372 7.54 23.23 -4.78
N PRO A 373 7.61 24.21 -5.70
CA PRO A 373 6.43 24.84 -6.27
C PRO A 373 5.59 23.89 -7.14
N ARG A 374 6.09 22.68 -7.43
CA ARG A 374 5.33 21.60 -8.08
C ARG A 374 4.30 20.95 -7.15
N ARG A 375 4.43 21.18 -5.85
CA ARG A 375 3.58 20.61 -4.79
C ARG A 375 2.80 21.74 -4.13
N ASN A 376 1.51 21.53 -3.92
CA ASN A 376 0.62 22.57 -3.38
C ASN A 376 0.62 22.55 -1.84
N LEU A 377 1.81 22.70 -1.25
CA LEU A 377 2.05 22.51 0.19
C LEU A 377 2.47 23.82 0.85
N ILE A 378 2.00 24.03 2.08
CA ILE A 378 2.50 25.09 2.97
C ILE A 378 3.21 24.42 4.14
N HIS A 379 4.43 24.89 4.44
CA HIS A 379 5.17 24.50 5.65
C HIS A 379 4.41 24.95 6.89
N THR A 380 4.21 24.05 7.85
CA THR A 380 3.56 24.41 9.11
C THR A 380 4.55 24.47 10.26
N GLU A 381 5.23 23.37 10.57
CA GLU A 381 6.08 23.26 11.75
C GLU A 381 7.00 22.06 11.59
N ALA A 382 8.29 22.15 11.94
CA ALA A 382 9.28 21.08 11.75
C ALA A 382 9.20 20.43 10.36
N ASN A 383 8.84 19.15 10.27
CA ASN A 383 8.65 18.39 9.03
C ASN A 383 7.16 18.17 8.66
N PHE A 384 6.27 19.00 9.21
CA PHE A 384 4.85 19.01 8.90
C PHE A 384 4.51 20.06 7.86
N TRP A 385 3.65 19.67 6.94
CA TRP A 385 3.15 20.46 5.83
C TRP A 385 1.64 20.30 5.74
N ARG A 386 0.97 21.26 5.09
CA ARG A 386 -0.46 21.20 4.80
C ARG A 386 -0.71 21.27 3.31
N LEU A 387 -1.49 20.34 2.79
CA LEU A 387 -1.97 20.37 1.41
C LEU A 387 -3.06 21.43 1.27
N LEU A 388 -2.87 22.35 0.33
CA LEU A 388 -3.87 23.34 -0.05
C LEU A 388 -4.86 22.73 -1.05
N LEU A 389 -6.14 22.99 -0.84
CA LEU A 389 -7.16 22.70 -1.84
C LEU A 389 -7.41 23.94 -2.72
N PRO A 390 -7.87 23.79 -3.98
CA PRO A 390 -8.18 24.92 -4.86
C PRO A 390 -9.17 25.93 -4.29
N ARG A 391 -10.01 25.51 -3.34
CA ARG A 391 -10.93 26.41 -2.61
C ARG A 391 -10.21 27.30 -1.59
N ASP A 392 -9.09 26.83 -1.04
CA ASP A 392 -8.27 27.57 -0.08
C ASP A 392 -7.49 28.70 -0.79
N LEU A 393 -7.23 28.54 -2.10
CA LEU A 393 -6.66 29.58 -2.97
C LEU A 393 -7.66 30.68 -3.37
N ARG A 394 -8.97 30.48 -3.12
CA ARG A 394 -10.05 31.44 -3.44
C ARG A 394 -10.55 32.23 -2.24
N ALA A 395 -10.12 31.89 -1.02
CA ALA A 395 -10.36 32.75 0.12
C ALA A 395 -9.55 34.05 -0.10
N PRO A 396 -10.11 35.24 0.18
CA PRO A 396 -9.31 36.46 0.13
C PRO A 396 -8.12 36.25 1.06
N ILE A 397 -6.91 36.45 0.53
CA ILE A 397 -5.76 36.75 1.38
C ILE A 397 -6.21 37.97 2.16
N ASP A 398 -6.50 37.82 3.45
CA ASP A 398 -6.63 38.95 4.35
C ASP A 398 -5.29 39.70 4.25
N ARG A 399 -5.27 40.71 3.38
CA ARG A 399 -4.27 41.75 3.43
C ARG A 399 -4.48 42.38 4.79
N VAL A 400 -3.53 42.09 5.68
CA VAL A 400 -3.33 42.81 6.92
C VAL A 400 -3.18 44.28 6.52
N ASP A 401 -4.28 45.03 6.66
CA ASP A 401 -4.23 46.47 6.75
C ASP A 401 -4.06 46.84 8.23
N ARG A 402 -2.84 47.36 8.50
CA ARG A 402 -2.35 48.11 9.68
C ARG A 402 -1.58 47.36 10.75
#